data_AF-A0A933EA44-F1
#
_entry.id   AF-A0A933EA44-F1
#
_cell.length_a   1.000
_cell.length_b   1.000
_cell.length_c   1.000
_cell.angle_alpha   90.00
_cell.angle_beta   90.00
_cell.angle_gamma   90.00
#
_symmetry.space_group_name_H-M   'P 1'
#
loop_
_entity.id
_entity.type
_entity.pdbx_description
1 polymer ?
#
loop_
_entity_poly.entity_id
_entity_poly.type
_entity_poly.pdbx_seq_one_letter_code
_entity_poly.pdbx_strand_id
1 'polypeptide(L)'
;MARELRRLLRASGPFRFHDSVARFLMARGERVNLYDGRTFRRALGDGAGGLFLLEAEAAGEGSGAPIAMSLRAPESLPRGAARAGERALGHLLAFDLDLAPFYA
;
A
#
# COMPACT_ATOMS: atom_id res chain seq x y z
N MET A 1 -18.40 14.76 2.00
CA MET A 1 -18.11 13.95 0.79
C MET A 1 -16.81 13.17 1.03
N ALA A 2 -16.38 12.28 0.12
CA ALA A 2 -15.13 11.54 0.27
C ALA A 2 -14.00 12.25 -0.48
N ARG A 3 -12.84 12.42 0.16
CA ARG A 3 -11.62 12.96 -0.43
C ARG A 3 -10.73 11.83 -0.93
N GLU A 4 -10.19 11.98 -2.13
CA GLU A 4 -9.17 11.09 -2.68
C GLU A 4 -7.80 11.77 -2.69
N LEU A 5 -6.77 11.05 -2.26
CA LEU A 5 -5.37 11.48 -2.28
C LEU A 5 -4.56 10.48 -3.09
N ARG A 6 -3.72 10.95 -4.01
CA ARG A 6 -2.87 10.12 -4.86
C ARG A 6 -1.40 10.42 -4.64
N ARG A 7 -0.58 9.37 -4.62
CA ARG A 7 0.88 9.43 -4.46
C ARG A 7 1.55 8.41 -5.35
N LEU A 8 2.76 8.75 -5.78
CA LEU A 8 3.67 7.83 -6.44
C LEU A 8 4.84 7.58 -5.49
N LEU A 9 5.01 6.33 -5.07
CA LEU A 9 6.01 5.93 -4.09
C LEU A 9 7.14 5.17 -4.79
N ARG A 10 8.36 5.31 -4.28
CA ARG A 10 9.52 4.55 -4.71
C ARG A 10 9.98 3.67 -3.57
N ALA A 11 10.29 2.41 -3.89
CA ALA A 11 10.94 1.53 -2.94
C ALA A 11 12.36 1.99 -2.66
N SER A 12 12.87 1.68 -1.46
CA SER A 12 14.25 2.00 -1.06
C SER A 12 15.30 1.19 -1.84
N GLY A 13 14.90 0.07 -2.45
CA GLY A 13 15.75 -0.81 -3.24
C GLY A 13 14.93 -1.71 -4.18
N PRO A 14 15.49 -2.83 -4.66
CA PRO A 14 14.76 -3.79 -5.49
C PRO A 14 13.52 -4.31 -4.76
N PHE A 15 12.35 -4.06 -5.35
CA PHE A 15 11.05 -4.42 -4.81
C PHE A 15 10.12 -4.94 -5.90
N ARG A 16 9.60 -6.16 -5.71
CA ARG A 16 8.65 -6.78 -6.63
C ARG A 16 7.25 -6.70 -6.04
N PHE A 17 6.47 -5.71 -6.48
CA PHE A 17 5.14 -5.43 -5.91
C PHE A 17 4.24 -6.67 -5.87
N HIS A 18 4.05 -7.34 -7.00
CA HIS A 18 3.16 -8.49 -7.13
C HIS A 18 3.58 -9.64 -6.22
N ASP A 19 4.87 -9.92 -6.09
CA ASP A 19 5.40 -10.97 -5.21
C ASP A 19 5.11 -10.65 -3.74
N SER A 20 5.28 -9.39 -3.34
CA SER A 20 5.06 -8.92 -1.96
C SER A 20 3.59 -8.92 -1.52
N VAL A 21 2.67 -8.69 -2.45
CA VAL A 21 1.22 -8.71 -2.19
C VAL A 21 0.57 -10.08 -2.43
N ALA A 22 1.22 -10.98 -3.19
CA ALA A 22 0.67 -12.29 -3.54
C ALA A 22 0.33 -13.16 -2.31
N ARG A 23 1.02 -12.97 -1.17
CA ARG A 23 0.65 -13.63 0.10
C ARG A 23 -0.79 -13.36 0.54
N PHE A 24 -1.37 -12.24 0.13
CA PHE A 24 -2.76 -11.87 0.43
C PHE A 24 -3.78 -12.51 -0.53
N LEU A 25 -3.35 -13.14 -1.64
CA LEU A 25 -4.24 -13.96 -2.47
C LEU A 25 -4.63 -15.28 -1.79
N MET A 26 -3.74 -15.80 -0.95
CA MET A 26 -3.81 -17.17 -0.43
C MET A 26 -4.19 -17.25 1.05
N ALA A 27 -4.36 -16.09 1.71
CA ALA A 27 -4.69 -16.04 3.13
C ALA A 27 -6.17 -16.43 3.36
N ARG A 28 -6.41 -17.69 3.75
CA ARG A 28 -7.75 -18.18 4.13
C ARG A 28 -8.32 -17.32 5.27
N GLY A 29 -9.47 -16.69 5.02
CA GLY A 29 -10.17 -15.88 6.01
C GLY A 29 -9.73 -14.41 6.08
N GLU A 30 -8.84 -13.98 5.20
CA GLU A 30 -8.51 -12.55 5.05
C GLU A 30 -9.75 -11.77 4.55
N ARG A 31 -10.11 -10.71 5.28
CA ARG A 31 -11.30 -9.88 5.02
C ARG A 31 -10.97 -8.39 4.88
N VAL A 32 -9.74 -8.00 5.19
CA VAL A 32 -9.30 -6.61 5.30
C VAL A 32 -8.32 -6.26 4.18
N ASN A 33 -7.52 -7.22 3.74
CA ASN A 33 -6.61 -7.10 2.60
C ASN A 33 -7.21 -7.81 1.37
N LEU A 34 -7.25 -7.14 0.23
CA LEU A 34 -7.67 -7.73 -1.04
C LEU A 34 -6.59 -7.46 -2.09
N TYR A 35 -6.17 -8.49 -2.81
CA TYR A 35 -5.36 -8.33 -4.00
C TYR A 35 -6.05 -9.07 -5.15
N ASP A 36 -6.31 -8.38 -6.26
CA ASP A 36 -7.05 -8.92 -7.41
C ASP A 36 -6.14 -9.35 -8.58
N GLY A 37 -4.83 -9.44 -8.34
CA GLY A 37 -3.83 -9.69 -9.39
C GLY A 37 -3.27 -8.42 -10.03
N ARG A 38 -3.82 -7.25 -9.71
CA ARG A 38 -3.32 -5.94 -10.17
C ARG A 38 -3.23 -4.92 -9.05
N THR A 39 -4.32 -4.75 -8.31
CA THR A 39 -4.48 -3.72 -7.30
C THR A 39 -4.63 -4.36 -5.93
N PHE A 40 -3.75 -3.97 -5.01
CA PHE A 40 -3.87 -4.24 -3.59
C PHE A 40 -4.79 -3.21 -2.94
N ARG A 41 -5.72 -3.63 -2.09
CA ARG A 41 -6.66 -2.78 -1.38
C ARG A 41 -6.73 -3.17 0.08
N ARG A 42 -6.83 -2.16 0.96
CA ARG A 42 -6.96 -2.38 2.40
C ARG A 42 -7.74 -1.26 3.07
N ALA A 43 -8.63 -1.64 3.99
CA ALA A 43 -9.18 -0.70 4.98
C ALA A 43 -8.21 -0.51 6.15
N LEU A 44 -7.94 0.75 6.50
CA LEU A 44 -7.02 1.13 7.57
C LEU A 44 -7.71 2.09 8.54
N GLY A 45 -7.40 1.94 9.82
CA GLY A 45 -7.78 2.89 10.86
C GLY A 45 -6.69 3.93 11.10
N ASP A 46 -7.07 5.16 11.42
CA ASP A 46 -6.16 6.22 11.86
C ASP A 46 -5.81 6.16 13.37
N GLY A 47 -6.36 5.18 14.09
CA GLY A 47 -6.21 5.01 15.54
C GLY A 47 -7.13 5.91 16.38
N ALA A 48 -7.80 6.88 15.77
CA ALA A 48 -8.78 7.80 16.39
C ALA A 48 -10.24 7.46 16.01
N GLY A 49 -10.46 6.32 15.36
CA GLY A 49 -11.78 5.84 14.93
C GLY A 49 -12.15 6.19 13.48
N GLY A 50 -11.28 6.91 12.76
CA GLY A 50 -11.44 7.17 11.33
C GLY A 50 -10.97 5.98 10.49
N LEU A 51 -11.78 5.59 9.50
CA LEU A 51 -11.43 4.57 8.52
C LEU A 51 -11.14 5.21 7.16
N PHE A 52 -10.14 4.68 6.47
CA PHE A 52 -9.83 5.03 5.09
C PHE A 52 -9.50 3.78 4.27
N LEU A 53 -9.81 3.86 2.97
CA LEU A 53 -9.47 2.84 2.01
C LEU A 53 -8.15 3.23 1.33
N LEU A 54 -7.18 2.34 1.38
CA LEU A 54 -5.94 2.44 0.63
C LEU A 54 -6.02 1.50 -0.58
N GLU A 55 -5.60 1.98 -1.74
CA GLU A 55 -5.34 1.15 -2.92
C GLU A 55 -3.89 1.36 -3.36
N ALA A 56 -3.25 0.30 -3.83
CA ALA A 56 -1.89 0.34 -4.36
C ALA A 56 -1.78 -0.54 -5.61
N GLU A 57 -1.08 -0.07 -6.62
CA GLU A 57 -0.73 -0.86 -7.80
C GLU A 57 0.69 -0.53 -8.29
N ALA A 58 1.33 -1.47 -8.98
CA ALA A 58 2.58 -1.18 -9.67
C ALA A 58 2.32 -0.22 -10.85
N ALA A 59 3.07 0.88 -10.91
CA ALA A 59 2.99 1.88 -11.97
C ALA A 59 3.97 1.60 -13.13
N GLY A 60 4.36 0.34 -13.31
CA GLY A 60 5.33 -0.12 -14.30
C GLY A 60 5.73 -1.57 -14.06
N GLU A 61 6.62 -2.07 -14.91
CA GLU A 61 7.15 -3.42 -14.83
C GLU A 61 8.50 -3.48 -14.11
N GLY A 62 8.82 -4.65 -13.55
CA GLY A 62 10.12 -4.96 -12.95
C GLY A 62 10.27 -4.55 -11.48
N SER A 63 11.41 -4.91 -10.89
CA SER A 63 11.70 -4.76 -9.46
C SER A 63 12.02 -3.33 -9.01
N GLY A 64 11.84 -2.33 -9.86
CA GLY A 64 12.03 -0.91 -9.53
C GLY A 64 10.81 -0.06 -9.87
N ALA A 65 9.72 -0.71 -10.28
CA ALA A 65 8.50 -0.03 -10.66
C ALA A 65 7.99 0.83 -9.47
N PRO A 66 7.69 2.11 -9.70
CA PRO A 66 7.03 2.93 -8.69
C PRO A 66 5.68 2.31 -8.29
N ILE A 67 5.21 2.61 -7.08
CA ILE A 67 3.93 2.15 -6.57
C ILE A 67 2.97 3.34 -6.61
N ALA A 68 1.90 3.24 -7.40
CA ALA A 68 0.82 4.20 -7.37
C ALA A 68 -0.07 3.89 -6.17
N MET A 69 -0.18 4.83 -5.23
CA MET A 69 -1.03 4.72 -4.06
C MET A 69 -2.19 5.70 -4.17
N SER A 70 -3.42 5.23 -3.94
CA SER A 70 -4.60 6.05 -3.72
C SER A 70 -5.09 5.85 -2.28
N LEU A 71 -5.62 6.92 -1.69
CA LEU A 71 -6.25 6.88 -0.38
C LEU A 71 -7.59 7.59 -0.47
N ARG A 72 -8.68 6.89 -0.16
CA ARG A 72 -10.04 7.43 -0.09
C ARG A 72 -10.48 7.49 1.36
N ALA A 73 -10.90 8.67 1.78
CA ALA A 73 -11.25 8.94 3.18
C ALA A 73 -12.38 9.96 3.30
N PRO A 74 -13.06 10.02 4.45
CA PRO A 74 -13.90 11.16 4.81
C PRO A 74 -13.11 12.49 4.71
N GLU A 75 -13.78 13.58 4.34
CA GLU A 75 -13.16 14.93 4.31
C GLU A 75 -12.60 15.40 5.67
N SER A 76 -13.15 14.87 6.76
CA SER A 76 -12.70 15.14 8.13
C SER A 76 -11.33 14.53 8.47
N LEU A 77 -10.74 13.73 7.58
CA LEU A 77 -9.49 13.02 7.86
C LEU A 77 -8.33 14.02 8.09
N PRO A 78 -7.49 13.81 9.12
CA PRO A 78 -6.38 14.71 9.42
C PRO A 78 -5.39 14.84 8.25
N ARG A 79 -4.74 16.01 8.15
CA ARG A 79 -3.71 16.29 7.10
C ARG A 79 -2.58 15.25 7.05
N GLY A 80 -2.33 14.50 8.12
CA GLY A 80 -1.31 13.45 8.22
C GLY A 80 -1.70 12.09 7.62
N ALA A 81 -2.96 11.90 7.20
CA ALA A 81 -3.48 10.61 6.76
C ALA A 81 -2.73 10.00 5.56
N ALA A 82 -2.35 10.81 4.57
CA ALA A 82 -1.57 10.32 3.43
C ALA A 82 -0.24 9.71 3.90
N ARG A 83 0.47 10.37 4.82
CA ARG A 83 1.72 9.85 5.39
C ARG A 83 1.50 8.60 6.23
N ALA A 84 0.38 8.51 6.95
CA ALA A 84 0.02 7.31 7.68
C ALA A 84 -0.25 6.13 6.72
N GLY A 85 -0.94 6.36 5.61
CA GLY A 85 -1.15 5.39 4.54
C GLY A 85 0.15 4.94 3.89
N GLU A 86 1.05 5.88 3.55
CA GLU A 86 2.38 5.59 3.01
C GLU A 86 3.19 4.69 3.96
N ARG A 87 3.23 5.02 5.26
CA ARG A 87 3.92 4.21 6.28
C ARG A 87 3.29 2.85 6.46
N ALA A 88 1.96 2.78 6.49
CA ALA A 88 1.24 1.51 6.64
C ALA A 88 1.52 0.59 5.46
N LEU A 89 1.50 1.11 4.22
CA LEU A 89 1.82 0.34 3.02
C LEU A 89 3.29 -0.06 3.00
N GLY A 90 4.20 0.85 3.38
CA GLY A 90 5.63 0.60 3.51
C GLY A 90 5.88 -0.58 4.44
N HIS A 91 5.41 -0.49 5.68
CA HIS A 91 5.58 -1.54 6.67
C HIS A 91 4.89 -2.86 6.28
N LEU A 92 3.68 -2.79 5.72
CA LEU A 92 2.94 -3.98 5.32
C LEU A 92 3.68 -4.74 4.23
N LEU A 93 4.12 -4.03 3.18
CA LEU A 93 4.70 -4.64 1.99
C LEU A 93 6.23 -4.70 2.03
N ALA A 94 6.87 -4.10 3.04
CA ALA A 94 8.30 -3.98 3.23
C ALA A 94 9.05 -3.28 2.08
N PHE A 95 8.42 -2.36 1.34
CA PHE A 95 9.11 -1.61 0.27
C PHE A 95 9.93 -0.42 0.80
N ASP A 96 9.77 -0.05 2.07
CA ASP A 96 10.59 0.94 2.76
C ASP A 96 11.96 0.39 3.17
N LEU A 97 12.14 -0.93 3.14
CA LEU A 97 13.41 -1.62 3.34
C LEU A 97 14.16 -1.80 2.02
N ASP A 98 15.48 -1.62 2.05
CA ASP A 98 16.34 -2.07 0.96
C ASP A 98 16.58 -3.58 1.10
N LEU A 99 15.96 -4.35 0.22
CA LEU A 99 16.07 -5.81 0.17
C LEU A 99 17.24 -6.29 -0.69
N ALA A 100 18.05 -5.40 -1.29
CA ALA A 100 19.21 -5.80 -2.09
C ALA A 100 20.14 -6.79 -1.37
N PRO A 101 20.46 -6.65 -0.07
CA PRO A 101 21.32 -7.61 0.64
C PRO A 101 20.68 -9.00 0.83
N PHE A 102 19.35 -9.11 0.83
CA PHE A 102 18.65 -10.40 0.92
C PHE A 102 18.68 -11.18 -0.41
N TYR A 103 18.90 -10.48 -1.52
CA TYR A 103 18.93 -11.06 -2.86
C TYR A 103 20.36 -11.28 -3.40
N ALA A 104 21.38 -10.90 -2.64
CA ALA A 104 22.80 -11.11 -2.96
C ALA A 104 23.23 -12.55 -2.60
#